data_AF-A0A968F8E3-F1
#
_entry.id   AF-A0A968F8E3-F1
#
_cell.length_a   1.000
_cell.length_b   1.000
_cell.length_c   1.000
_cell.angle_alpha   90.00
_cell.angle_beta   90.00
_cell.angle_gamma   90.00
#
_symmetry.space_group_name_H-M   'P 1'
#
loop_
_entity.id
_entity.type
_entity.pdbx_description
1 polymer ?
#
loop_
_entity_poly.entity_id
_entity_poly.type
_entity_poly.pdbx_seq_one_letter_code
_entity_poly.pdbx_strand_id
1 'polypeptide(L)'
;SFATNYFALPAAGNISLRPAVAIPMFFGVAFGPIVGFITGFVGNVLGDFMSGWGFWWYWDLGNGLMGLIPGLMAASVVSFRDQGTIVKAVIYSIVGAAVGMAVPSLLEIPLSGIDFNTALVGYWFPSFISNAINGAILVPILMVAYDAVTSRSGR
;
A
#
# COMPACT_ATOMS: atom_id res chain seq x y z
N SER A 1 4.86 -8.69 -3.65
CA SER A 1 4.87 -10.17 -3.68
C SER A 1 6.17 -10.63 -4.31
N PHE A 2 6.50 -11.92 -4.18
CA PHE A 2 7.66 -12.58 -4.80
C PHE A 2 7.94 -12.18 -6.27
N ALA A 3 6.92 -11.80 -7.04
CA ALA A 3 7.05 -11.40 -8.44
C ALA A 3 7.36 -9.92 -8.69
N THR A 4 7.19 -9.02 -7.72
CA THR A 4 7.26 -7.56 -7.96
C THR A 4 8.55 -6.89 -7.50
N ASN A 5 9.31 -7.51 -6.60
CA ASN A 5 10.43 -6.84 -5.92
C ASN A 5 11.74 -6.75 -6.73
N TYR A 6 11.78 -7.20 -7.99
CA TYR A 6 13.04 -7.30 -8.77
C TYR A 6 13.50 -6.03 -9.50
N PHE A 7 12.64 -5.01 -9.64
CA PHE A 7 13.03 -3.74 -10.25
C PHE A 7 13.29 -2.69 -9.17
N ALA A 8 14.50 -2.68 -8.63
CA ALA A 8 15.01 -1.61 -7.78
C ALA A 8 15.29 -0.37 -8.64
N LEU A 9 14.77 0.80 -8.23
CA LEU A 9 15.05 2.05 -8.93
C LEU A 9 16.50 2.49 -8.64
N PRO A 10 17.30 2.91 -9.66
CA PRO A 10 18.74 3.17 -9.50
C PRO A 10 19.15 4.26 -8.50
N ALA A 11 18.21 4.97 -7.88
CA ALA A 11 18.47 6.01 -6.88
C ALA A 11 18.41 5.50 -5.42
N ALA A 12 17.91 4.29 -5.18
CA ALA A 12 17.82 3.70 -3.85
C ALA A 12 17.89 2.18 -3.96
N GLY A 13 19.04 1.60 -3.62
CA GLY A 13 19.33 0.16 -3.76
C GLY A 13 18.41 -0.80 -2.98
N ASN A 14 17.37 -0.29 -2.30
CA ASN A 14 16.40 -1.07 -1.54
C ASN A 14 14.94 -0.75 -1.87
N ILE A 15 14.65 0.01 -2.94
CA ILE A 15 13.29 0.47 -3.24
C ILE A 15 12.85 -0.10 -4.58
N SER A 16 12.10 -1.18 -4.48
CA SER A 16 11.50 -1.87 -5.61
C SER A 16 10.18 -1.22 -6.03
N LEU A 17 9.82 -1.34 -7.30
CA LEU A 17 8.46 -1.12 -7.74
C LEU A 17 7.57 -2.18 -7.06
N ARG A 18 6.64 -1.76 -6.21
CA ARG A 18 5.76 -2.70 -5.49
C ARG A 18 4.30 -2.63 -5.99
N PRO A 19 3.98 -3.04 -7.23
CA PRO A 19 2.59 -3.18 -7.69
C PRO A 19 1.66 -3.91 -6.72
N ALA A 20 2.20 -4.85 -5.94
CA ALA A 20 1.47 -5.59 -4.92
C ALA A 20 0.85 -4.71 -3.82
N VAL A 21 1.33 -3.48 -3.59
CA VAL A 21 0.76 -2.56 -2.59
C VAL A 21 -0.65 -2.11 -2.94
N ALA A 22 -1.05 -2.21 -4.21
CA ALA A 22 -2.40 -1.91 -4.63
C ALA A 22 -3.43 -2.92 -4.07
N ILE A 23 -3.00 -4.14 -3.73
CA ILE A 23 -3.88 -5.18 -3.18
C ILE A 23 -4.46 -4.76 -1.82
N PRO A 24 -3.67 -4.46 -0.78
CA PRO A 24 -4.23 -4.03 0.51
C PRO A 24 -4.96 -2.69 0.42
N MET A 25 -4.53 -1.76 -0.44
CA MET A 25 -5.26 -0.50 -0.67
C MET A 25 -6.66 -0.77 -1.24
N PHE A 26 -6.75 -1.59 -2.30
CA PHE A 26 -8.02 -1.96 -2.91
C PHE A 26 -8.90 -2.76 -1.94
N PHE A 27 -8.33 -3.72 -1.20
CA PHE A 27 -9.07 -4.50 -0.21
C PHE A 27 -9.59 -3.62 0.91
N GLY A 28 -8.84 -2.60 1.31
CA GLY A 28 -9.32 -1.53 2.17
C GLY A 28 -10.56 -0.87 1.59
N VAL A 29 -10.46 -0.30 0.39
CA VAL A 29 -11.58 0.40 -0.28
C VAL A 29 -12.81 -0.49 -0.43
N ALA A 30 -12.62 -1.77 -0.80
CA ALA A 30 -13.72 -2.68 -1.10
C ALA A 30 -14.36 -3.34 0.13
N PHE A 31 -13.58 -3.64 1.17
CA PHE A 31 -14.01 -4.48 2.29
C PHE A 31 -13.84 -3.81 3.66
N GLY A 32 -13.34 -2.59 3.71
CA GLY A 32 -13.21 -1.79 4.92
C GLY A 32 -11.80 -1.75 5.52
N PRO A 33 -11.61 -0.87 6.53
CA PRO A 33 -10.28 -0.51 7.04
C PRO A 33 -9.59 -1.69 7.73
N ILE A 34 -10.33 -2.54 8.43
CA ILE A 34 -9.77 -3.71 9.13
C ILE A 34 -9.23 -4.73 8.11
N VAL A 35 -9.97 -4.97 7.03
CA VAL A 35 -9.54 -5.92 5.98
C VAL A 35 -8.31 -5.39 5.25
N GLY A 36 -8.31 -4.09 4.92
CA GLY A 36 -7.13 -3.43 4.34
C GLY A 36 -5.90 -3.54 5.25
N PHE A 37 -6.07 -3.29 6.55
CA PHE A 37 -4.99 -3.42 7.54
C PHE A 37 -4.41 -4.82 7.60
N ILE A 38 -5.26 -5.84 7.79
CA ILE A 38 -4.82 -7.23 7.90
C ILE A 38 -4.14 -7.68 6.61
N THR A 39 -4.72 -7.35 5.46
CA THR A 39 -4.16 -7.69 4.14
C THR A 39 -2.78 -7.07 3.95
N GLY A 40 -2.60 -5.80 4.36
CA GLY A 40 -1.33 -5.10 4.26
C GLY A 40 -0.28 -5.64 5.23
N PHE A 41 -0.64 -5.78 6.49
CA PHE A 41 0.25 -6.24 7.56
C PHE A 41 0.70 -7.68 7.32
N VAL A 42 -0.25 -8.62 7.26
CA VAL A 42 0.05 -10.05 7.12
C VAL A 42 0.64 -10.34 5.74
N GLY A 43 0.17 -9.66 4.69
CA GLY A 43 0.73 -9.80 3.35
C GLY A 43 2.19 -9.39 3.27
N ASN A 44 2.59 -8.35 4.02
CA ASN A 44 4.00 -7.95 4.10
C ASN A 44 4.82 -8.96 4.91
N VAL A 45 4.34 -9.36 6.09
CA VAL A 45 5.02 -10.38 6.93
C VAL A 45 5.32 -11.64 6.13
N LEU A 46 4.32 -12.19 5.44
CA LEU A 46 4.50 -13.37 4.59
C LEU A 46 5.46 -13.11 3.44
N GLY A 47 5.37 -11.94 2.80
CA GLY A 47 6.26 -11.54 1.72
C GLY A 47 7.72 -11.46 2.16
N ASP A 48 7.98 -10.93 3.35
CA ASP A 48 9.33 -10.74 3.89
C ASP A 48 9.93 -12.08 4.34
N PHE A 49 9.14 -12.96 4.95
CA PHE A 49 9.57 -14.34 5.25
C PHE A 49 9.91 -15.12 3.97
N MET A 50 9.06 -15.06 2.95
CA MET A 50 9.29 -15.76 1.67
C MET A 50 10.51 -15.22 0.91
N SER A 51 10.83 -13.94 1.09
CA SER A 51 11.91 -13.27 0.40
C SER A 51 13.24 -13.28 1.19
N GLY A 52 13.24 -13.82 2.41
CA GLY A 52 14.42 -13.92 3.27
C GLY A 52 14.79 -12.63 4.01
N TRP A 53 13.94 -11.59 3.98
CA TRP A 53 14.20 -10.31 4.65
C TRP A 53 13.98 -10.36 6.17
N GLY A 54 13.21 -11.35 6.67
CA GLY A 54 12.90 -11.51 8.09
C GLY A 54 11.61 -10.82 8.53
N PHE A 55 11.45 -10.56 9.82
CA PHE A 55 10.27 -9.89 10.38
C PHE A 55 10.63 -8.49 10.87
N TRP A 56 10.05 -7.48 10.23
CA TRP A 56 10.28 -6.06 10.53
C TRP A 56 8.95 -5.40 10.89
N TRP A 57 8.51 -5.61 12.14
CA TRP A 57 7.16 -5.29 12.60
C TRP A 57 6.69 -3.86 12.29
N TYR A 58 7.60 -2.89 12.26
CA TYR A 58 7.27 -1.50 11.99
C TYR A 58 7.06 -1.21 10.50
N TRP A 59 7.76 -1.93 9.61
CA TRP A 59 7.47 -1.95 8.16
C TRP A 59 6.17 -2.70 7.87
N ASP A 60 5.92 -3.81 8.56
CA ASP A 60 4.64 -4.52 8.48
C ASP A 60 3.48 -3.63 8.91
N LEU A 61 3.65 -2.89 10.01
CA LEU A 61 2.70 -1.87 10.49
C LEU A 61 2.45 -0.80 9.42
N GLY A 62 3.52 -0.30 8.79
CA GLY A 62 3.41 0.66 7.70
C GLY A 62 2.58 0.16 6.52
N ASN A 63 2.80 -1.09 6.11
CA ASN A 63 1.99 -1.72 5.06
C ASN A 63 0.54 -1.96 5.48
N GLY A 64 0.30 -2.29 6.75
CA GLY A 64 -1.05 -2.35 7.32
C GLY A 64 -1.76 -0.99 7.25
N LEU A 65 -1.11 0.09 7.69
CA LEU A 65 -1.68 1.45 7.61
C LEU A 65 -1.99 1.88 6.18
N MET A 66 -1.14 1.48 5.23
CA MET A 66 -1.33 1.74 3.81
C MET A 66 -2.58 1.06 3.22
N GLY A 67 -3.03 -0.06 3.80
CA GLY A 67 -4.32 -0.67 3.46
C GLY A 67 -5.50 -0.13 4.30
N LEU A 68 -5.25 0.22 5.56
CA LEU A 68 -6.26 0.73 6.50
C LEU A 68 -6.84 2.06 6.03
N ILE A 69 -5.97 3.01 5.69
CA ILE A 69 -6.37 4.39 5.39
C ILE A 69 -7.31 4.44 4.17
N PRO A 70 -7.02 3.77 3.04
CA PRO A 70 -7.97 3.62 1.95
C PRO A 70 -9.28 2.96 2.35
N GLY A 71 -9.28 2.07 3.34
CA GLY A 71 -10.51 1.46 3.81
C GLY A 71 -11.44 2.37 4.60
N LEU A 72 -10.97 3.52 5.07
CA LEU A 72 -11.84 4.50 5.74
C LEU A 72 -12.96 5.02 4.84
N MET A 73 -12.75 5.03 3.52
CA MET A 73 -13.78 5.45 2.56
C MET A 73 -14.73 4.33 2.14
N ALA A 74 -14.58 3.09 2.62
CA ALA A 74 -15.39 1.95 2.18
C ALA A 74 -16.89 2.18 2.35
N ALA A 75 -17.31 2.82 3.46
CA ALA A 75 -18.70 3.18 3.72
C ALA A 75 -19.27 4.25 2.76
N SER A 76 -18.40 4.95 2.03
CA SER A 76 -18.77 6.00 1.07
C SER A 76 -18.72 5.54 -0.39
N VAL A 77 -18.45 4.26 -0.64
CA VAL A 77 -18.41 3.67 -1.98
C VAL A 77 -19.83 3.52 -2.50
N VAL A 78 -20.14 4.24 -3.58
CA VAL A 78 -21.44 4.16 -4.26
C VAL A 78 -21.41 3.12 -5.37
N SER A 79 -20.37 3.16 -6.20
CA SER A 79 -20.09 2.17 -7.24
C SER A 79 -18.60 2.14 -7.51
N PHE A 80 -18.04 0.98 -7.77
CA PHE A 80 -16.63 0.82 -8.12
C PHE A 80 -16.27 1.40 -9.51
N ARG A 81 -17.29 1.77 -10.31
CA ARG A 81 -17.13 2.45 -11.61
C ARG A 81 -17.43 3.94 -11.56
N ASP A 82 -17.98 4.43 -10.45
CA ASP A 82 -18.30 5.84 -10.30
C ASP A 82 -17.02 6.68 -10.22
N GLN A 83 -16.98 7.76 -11.01
CA GLN A 83 -15.81 8.62 -11.10
C GLN A 83 -15.48 9.29 -9.75
N GLY A 84 -16.49 9.71 -8.99
CA GLY A 84 -16.29 10.30 -7.67
C GLY A 84 -15.67 9.31 -6.67
N THR A 85 -16.14 8.07 -6.69
CA THR A 85 -15.61 6.96 -5.90
C THR A 85 -14.16 6.66 -6.29
N ILE A 86 -13.85 6.57 -7.59
CA ILE A 86 -12.50 6.33 -8.09
C ILE A 86 -11.53 7.44 -7.65
N VAL A 87 -11.91 8.71 -7.81
CA VAL A 87 -11.08 9.84 -7.40
C VAL A 87 -10.81 9.81 -5.90
N LYS A 88 -11.83 9.54 -5.07
CA LYS A 88 -11.64 9.36 -3.63
C LYS A 88 -10.69 8.20 -3.34
N ALA A 89 -10.86 7.05 -4.00
CA ALA A 89 -10.00 5.88 -3.81
C ALA A 89 -8.54 6.19 -4.11
N VAL A 90 -8.26 6.92 -5.19
CA VAL A 90 -6.90 7.37 -5.52
C VAL A 90 -6.36 8.31 -4.44
N ILE A 91 -7.11 9.33 -4.02
CA ILE A 91 -6.67 10.28 -2.99
C ILE A 91 -6.35 9.55 -1.69
N TYR A 92 -7.26 8.70 -1.21
CA TYR A 92 -7.05 7.95 0.02
C TYR A 92 -5.89 6.94 -0.12
N SER A 93 -5.66 6.36 -1.29
CA SER A 93 -4.50 5.49 -1.56
C SER A 93 -3.18 6.25 -1.51
N ILE A 94 -3.13 7.48 -2.03
CA ILE A 94 -1.95 8.35 -1.93
C ILE A 94 -1.69 8.75 -0.47
N VAL A 95 -2.74 9.12 0.28
CA VAL A 95 -2.62 9.42 1.72
C VAL A 95 -2.18 8.17 2.49
N GLY A 96 -2.72 7.01 2.17
CA GLY A 96 -2.34 5.72 2.74
C GLY A 96 -0.87 5.39 2.48
N ALA A 97 -0.37 5.62 1.27
CA ALA A 97 1.04 5.46 0.93
C ALA A 97 1.93 6.44 1.72
N ALA A 98 1.52 7.71 1.84
CA ALA A 98 2.28 8.74 2.55
C ALA A 98 2.43 8.39 4.04
N VAL A 99 1.32 8.12 4.72
CA VAL A 99 1.31 7.81 6.15
C VAL A 99 1.90 6.42 6.41
N GLY A 100 1.51 5.43 5.60
CA GLY A 100 1.97 4.06 5.72
C GLY A 100 3.48 3.93 5.58
N MET A 101 4.13 4.75 4.74
CA MET A 101 5.59 4.76 4.66
C MET A 101 6.25 5.71 5.66
N ALA A 102 5.56 6.77 6.12
CA ALA A 102 6.14 7.73 7.08
C ALA A 102 6.42 7.05 8.43
N VAL A 103 5.47 6.25 8.91
CA VAL A 103 5.57 5.56 10.20
C VAL A 103 6.83 4.68 10.30
N PRO A 104 7.05 3.69 9.42
CA PRO A 104 8.26 2.88 9.48
C PRO A 104 9.53 3.70 9.27
N SER A 105 9.51 4.63 8.32
CA SER A 105 10.71 5.44 8.00
C SER A 105 11.15 6.29 9.20
N LEU A 106 10.23 6.83 9.99
CA LEU A 106 10.56 7.57 11.21
C LEU A 106 10.97 6.64 12.36
N LEU A 107 10.41 5.42 12.42
CA LEU A 107 10.80 4.42 13.41
C LEU A 107 12.21 3.85 13.17
N GLU A 108 12.75 3.95 11.96
CA GLU A 108 14.16 3.62 11.67
C GLU A 108 15.15 4.48 12.49
N ILE A 109 14.78 5.71 12.87
CA ILE A 109 15.67 6.60 13.64
C ILE A 109 16.02 5.98 15.01
N PRO A 110 15.06 5.67 15.90
CA PRO A 110 15.38 5.04 17.18
C PRO A 110 15.74 3.55 17.07
N LEU A 111 15.24 2.83 16.06
CA LEU A 111 15.42 1.36 15.98
C LEU A 111 16.70 0.94 15.27
N SER A 112 17.09 1.68 14.23
CA SER A 112 18.27 1.38 13.41
C SER A 112 19.37 2.43 13.51
N GLY A 113 19.11 3.54 14.21
CA GLY A 113 20.12 4.58 14.50
C GLY A 113 20.43 5.49 13.32
N ILE A 114 19.54 5.58 12.32
CA ILE A 114 19.75 6.48 11.17
C ILE A 114 19.37 7.93 11.52
N ASP A 115 19.93 8.90 10.80
CA ASP A 115 19.56 10.30 10.94
C ASP A 115 18.23 10.63 10.24
N PHE A 116 17.65 11.77 10.60
CA PHE A 116 16.36 12.22 10.08
C PHE A 116 16.34 12.45 8.56
N ASN A 117 17.45 12.92 7.99
CA ASN A 117 17.54 13.13 6.55
C ASN A 117 17.56 11.79 5.81
N THR A 118 18.28 10.80 6.33
CA THR A 118 18.24 9.43 5.78
C THR A 118 16.85 8.81 5.90
N ALA A 119 16.17 8.98 7.03
CA ALA A 119 14.79 8.51 7.22
C ALA A 119 13.82 9.11 6.18
N LEU A 120 13.88 10.41 5.94
CA LEU A 120 12.96 11.07 5.00
C LEU A 120 13.36 10.90 3.54
N VAL A 121 14.60 11.21 3.18
CA VAL A 121 15.05 11.27 1.78
C VAL A 121 15.46 9.88 1.28
N GLY A 122 16.04 9.05 2.15
CA GLY A 122 16.50 7.71 1.81
C GLY A 122 15.39 6.66 1.82
N TYR A 123 14.45 6.75 2.76
CA TYR A 123 13.39 5.75 2.93
C TYR A 123 12.02 6.30 2.55
N TRP A 124 11.52 7.32 3.25
CA TRP A 124 10.13 7.74 3.12
C TRP A 124 9.78 8.24 1.72
N PHE A 125 10.51 9.23 1.22
CA PHE A 125 10.19 9.90 -0.03
C PHE A 125 10.16 8.93 -1.23
N PRO A 126 11.20 8.12 -1.48
CA PRO A 126 11.17 7.18 -2.59
C PRO A 126 10.13 6.05 -2.43
N SER A 127 9.91 5.53 -1.21
CA SER A 127 8.89 4.50 -0.98
C SER A 127 7.46 5.05 -1.13
N PHE A 128 7.22 6.28 -0.64
CA PHE A 128 5.97 7.00 -0.84
C PHE A 128 5.67 7.19 -2.33
N ILE A 129 6.60 7.75 -3.10
CA ILE A 129 6.37 8.02 -4.53
C ILE A 129 6.06 6.73 -5.29
N SER A 130 6.85 5.67 -5.06
CA SER A 130 6.61 4.36 -5.68
C SER A 130 5.21 3.82 -5.34
N ASN A 131 4.83 3.82 -4.07
CA ASN A 131 3.55 3.27 -3.62
C ASN A 131 2.36 4.16 -4.05
N ALA A 132 2.53 5.48 -4.06
CA ALA A 132 1.50 6.43 -4.49
C ALA A 132 1.21 6.28 -5.99
N ILE A 133 2.23 6.13 -6.84
CA ILE A 133 2.07 5.86 -8.27
C ILE A 133 1.34 4.53 -8.49
N ASN A 134 1.79 3.46 -7.81
CA ASN A 134 1.14 2.16 -7.91
C ASN A 134 -0.33 2.21 -7.43
N GLY A 135 -0.60 2.86 -6.30
CA GLY A 135 -1.96 3.06 -5.80
C GLY A 135 -2.85 3.84 -6.76
N ALA A 136 -2.34 4.96 -7.28
CA ALA A 136 -3.10 5.83 -8.18
C ALA A 136 -3.46 5.17 -9.51
N ILE A 137 -2.62 4.27 -10.02
CA ILE A 137 -2.85 3.58 -11.29
C ILE A 137 -3.64 2.28 -11.07
N LEU A 138 -3.21 1.44 -10.14
CA LEU A 138 -3.70 0.07 -10.04
C LEU A 138 -4.99 -0.05 -9.21
N VAL A 139 -5.22 0.81 -8.20
CA VAL A 139 -6.46 0.73 -7.41
C VAL A 139 -7.71 0.97 -8.28
N PRO A 140 -7.77 2.00 -9.15
CA PRO A 140 -8.89 2.16 -10.08
C PRO A 140 -9.10 0.96 -11.01
N ILE A 141 -8.02 0.37 -11.51
CA ILE A 141 -8.09 -0.83 -12.38
C ILE A 141 -8.69 -2.00 -11.61
N LEU A 142 -8.24 -2.24 -10.37
CA LEU A 142 -8.76 -3.30 -9.51
C LEU A 142 -10.24 -3.08 -9.15
N MET A 143 -10.64 -1.83 -8.88
CA MET A 143 -12.04 -1.48 -8.63
C MET A 143 -12.93 -1.84 -9.83
N VAL A 144 -12.55 -1.41 -11.03
CA VAL A 144 -13.32 -1.68 -12.25
C VAL A 144 -13.34 -3.17 -12.58
N ALA A 145 -12.22 -3.87 -12.39
CA ALA A 145 -12.14 -5.31 -12.59
C ALA A 145 -13.03 -6.08 -11.59
N TYR A 146 -13.05 -5.66 -10.32
CA TYR A 146 -13.89 -6.25 -9.29
C TYR A 146 -15.38 -6.13 -9.63
N ASP A 147 -15.83 -4.94 -10.05
CA ASP A 147 -17.21 -4.71 -10.48
C ASP A 147 -17.62 -5.59 -11.67
N ALA A 148 -16.71 -5.78 -12.62
CA ALA A 148 -16.92 -6.64 -13.79
C ALA A 148 -17.02 -8.14 -13.42
N VAL A 149 -16.38 -8.56 -12.33
CA VAL A 149 -16.45 -9.94 -11.82
C VAL A 149 -17.71 -10.13 -10.98
N THR A 150 -18.05 -9.20 -10.09
CA THR A 150 -19.22 -9.31 -9.21
C THR A 150 -20.52 -9.31 -10.02
N SER A 151 -20.64 -8.42 -11.01
CA SER A 151 -21.80 -8.35 -11.91
C SER A 151 -22.05 -9.64 -12.71
N ARG A 152 -21.01 -10.40 -13.05
CA ARG A 152 -21.12 -11.71 -13.72
C ARG A 152 -21.49 -12.84 -12.76
N SER A 153 -21.14 -12.70 -11.48
CA SER A 153 -21.39 -13.71 -10.45
C SER A 153 -22.83 -13.72 -9.94
N GLY A 154 -23.71 -12.85 -10.47
CA GLY A 154 -25.12 -12.78 -10.08
C GLY A 154 -25.37 -12.28 -8.66
N ARG A 155 -24.39 -11.57 -8.08
CA ARG A 155 -24.44 -10.93 -6.76
C ARG A 155 -24.35 -9.43 -6.90
#